data_AF-A0A832NQG0-F1
#
_entry.id   AF-A0A832NQG0-F1
#
_cell.length_a   1.000
_cell.length_b   1.000
_cell.length_c   1.000
_cell.angle_alpha   90.00
_cell.angle_beta   90.00
_cell.angle_gamma   90.00
#
_symmetry.space_group_name_H-M   'P 1'
#
loop_
_entity.id
_entity.type
_entity.pdbx_description
1 polymer ?
#
loop_
_entity_poly.entity_id
_entity_poly.type
_entity_poly.pdbx_seq_one_letter_code
_entity_poly.pdbx_strand_id
1 'polypeptide(L)' 'GLLRREDIYGELGEIVCGVKKGRESPREITIFDSTGLAIQDVATAWIVYERAREKGVGTWLTLFK' A
#
# COMPACT_ATOMS: atom_id res chain seq x y z
N GLY A 1 2.54 -4.81 -28.79
CA GLY A 1 1.28 -4.73 -28.02
C GLY A 1 0.70 -3.33 -28.14
N LEU A 2 -0.48 -3.09 -27.57
CA LEU A 2 -1.20 -1.81 -27.63
C LEU A 2 -0.68 -0.74 -26.65
N LEU A 3 -0.04 -1.15 -25.55
CA LEU A 3 0.55 -0.27 -24.53
C LEU A 3 2.05 -0.57 -24.37
N ARG A 4 2.79 0.44 -23.91
CA ARG A 4 4.22 0.45 -23.60
C ARG A 4 4.46 0.91 -22.15
N ARG A 5 5.67 0.74 -21.66
CA ARG A 5 6.02 1.14 -20.28
C ARG A 5 5.89 2.65 -20.09
N GLU A 6 6.18 3.42 -21.14
CA GLU A 6 6.12 4.87 -21.12
C GLU A 6 4.68 5.42 -21.08
N ASP A 7 3.69 4.59 -21.40
CA ASP A 7 2.27 4.93 -21.28
C ASP A 7 1.78 4.85 -19.82
N ILE A 8 2.57 4.26 -18.92
CA ILE A 8 2.27 4.20 -17.48
C ILE A 8 2.66 5.53 -16.83
N TYR A 9 1.67 6.25 -16.31
CA TYR A 9 1.87 7.57 -15.71
C TYR A 9 2.84 7.54 -14.52
N GLY A 10 2.74 6.53 -13.64
CA GLY A 10 3.60 6.38 -12.48
C GLY A 10 3.09 5.32 -11.50
N GLU A 11 3.87 5.07 -10.46
CA GLU A 11 3.52 4.19 -9.35
C GLU A 11 2.69 4.93 -8.29
N LEU A 12 1.90 4.18 -7.52
CA LEU A 12 1.07 4.76 -6.46
C LEU A 12 1.90 5.53 -5.42
N GLY A 13 3.10 5.03 -5.10
CA GLY A 13 4.01 5.68 -4.15
C GLY A 13 4.47 7.07 -4.59
N GLU A 14 4.66 7.28 -5.90
CA GLU A 14 5.04 8.59 -6.44
C GLU A 14 3.93 9.64 -6.24
N ILE A 15 2.66 9.21 -6.31
CA ILE A 15 1.51 10.07 -6.05
C ILE A 15 1.41 10.40 -4.56
N VAL A 16 1.51 9.37 -3.70
CA VAL A 16 1.41 9.52 -2.24
C VAL A 16 2.51 10.42 -1.69
N CYS A 17 3.73 10.31 -2.22
CA CYS A 17 4.87 11.13 -1.84
C CYS A 17 4.88 12.52 -2.47
N GLY A 18 3.91 12.86 -3.33
CA GLY A 18 3.83 14.16 -4.02
C GLY A 18 4.89 14.36 -5.10
N VAL A 19 5.59 13.30 -5.52
CA VAL A 19 6.57 13.33 -6.62
C VAL A 19 5.84 13.53 -7.96
N LYS A 20 4.66 12.94 -8.10
CA LYS A 20 3.75 13.12 -9.23
C LYS A 20 2.38 13.55 -8.71
N LYS A 21 1.65 14.30 -9.54
CA LYS A 21 0.29 14.71 -9.19
C LYS A 21 -0.68 13.55 -9.37
N GLY A 22 -1.71 13.49 -8.53
CA GLY A 22 -2.85 12.63 -8.77
C GLY A 22 -3.73 13.16 -9.91
N ARG A 23 -5.03 12.96 -9.79
CA ARG A 23 -6.02 13.56 -10.70
C ARG A 23 -5.90 15.09 -10.73
N GLU A 24 -5.80 15.68 -11.91
CA GLU A 24 -5.69 17.13 -12.12
C GLU A 24 -6.99 17.77 -12.64
N SER A 25 -7.92 16.96 -13.17
CA SER A 25 -9.19 17.44 -13.69
C SER A 25 -10.34 16.46 -13.46
N PRO A 26 -11.59 16.95 -13.24
CA PRO A 26 -12.77 16.08 -13.13
C PRO A 26 -13.10 15.33 -14.43
N ARG A 27 -12.53 15.73 -15.58
CA ARG A 27 -12.75 15.07 -16.88
C ARG A 27 -11.82 13.89 -17.16
N GLU A 28 -10.76 13.73 -16.38
CA GLU A 28 -9.80 12.64 -16.57
C GLU A 28 -10.42 11.29 -16.24
N ILE A 29 -10.04 10.25 -16.96
CA ILE A 29 -10.31 8.86 -16.58
C ILE A 29 -8.96 8.28 -16.13
N THR A 30 -8.91 7.74 -14.91
CA THR A 30 -7.69 7.19 -14.31
C THR A 30 -7.90 5.71 -14.00
N ILE A 31 -6.91 4.89 -14.31
CA ILE A 31 -6.92 3.45 -14.00
C ILE A 31 -5.84 3.20 -12.95
N PHE A 32 -6.22 2.57 -11.85
CA PHE A 32 -5.27 1.99 -10.90
C PHE A 32 -5.29 0.48 -11.12
N ASP A 33 -4.14 -0.05 -11.50
CA ASP A 33 -3.91 -1.49 -11.62
C ASP A 33 -3.01 -1.95 -10.49
N SER A 34 -3.49 -2.91 -9.69
CA SER A 34 -2.80 -3.35 -8.48
C SER A 34 -2.56 -4.84 -8.52
N THR A 35 -1.31 -5.22 -8.28
CA THR A 35 -0.92 -6.63 -8.11
C THR A 35 -0.87 -7.06 -6.63
N GLY A 36 -0.95 -6.10 -5.70
CA GLY A 36 -0.61 -6.30 -4.28
C GLY A 36 0.90 -6.40 -4.02
N LEU A 37 1.37 -5.85 -2.90
CA LEU A 37 2.78 -5.89 -2.48
C LEU A 37 2.89 -6.31 -1.01
N ALA A 38 3.80 -7.24 -0.71
CA ALA A 38 4.02 -7.75 0.66
C ALA A 38 4.31 -6.65 1.70
N ILE A 39 4.89 -5.52 1.28
CA ILE A 39 5.13 -4.38 2.16
C ILE A 39 3.83 -3.80 2.74
N GLN A 40 2.71 -3.89 2.00
CA GLN A 40 1.40 -3.41 2.44
C GLN A 40 0.87 -4.30 3.57
N ASP A 41 1.06 -5.61 3.46
CA ASP A 41 0.67 -6.57 4.48
C ASP A 41 1.47 -6.38 5.77
N VAL A 42 2.81 -6.31 5.65
CA VAL A 42 3.70 -6.17 6.81
C VAL A 42 3.47 -4.83 7.52
N ALA A 43 3.34 -3.72 6.78
CA ALA A 43 3.05 -2.42 7.38
C ALA A 43 1.72 -2.41 8.14
N THR A 44 0.69 -3.05 7.56
CA THR A 44 -0.63 -3.17 8.20
C THR A 44 -0.55 -4.05 9.45
N ALA A 45 0.11 -5.21 9.35
CA ALA A 45 0.28 -6.14 10.46
C ALA A 45 1.03 -5.50 11.64
N TRP A 46 2.05 -4.69 11.38
CA TRP A 46 2.78 -3.94 12.40
C TRP A 46 1.88 -2.98 13.17
N ILE A 47 1.06 -2.19 12.47
CA ILE A 47 0.12 -1.25 13.10
C ILE A 47 -0.90 -2.00 13.97
N VAL A 48 -1.43 -3.12 13.48
CA VAL A 48 -2.37 -3.96 14.22
C VAL A 48 -1.71 -4.57 15.45
N TYR A 49 -0.49 -5.10 15.31
CA TYR A 49 0.29 -5.70 16.39
C TYR A 49 0.55 -4.70 17.52
N GLU A 50 1.04 -3.50 17.20
CA GLU A 50 1.33 -2.47 18.23
C GLU A 50 0.05 -2.07 18.98
N ARG A 51 -1.06 -1.85 18.27
CA ARG A 51 -2.35 -1.55 18.89
C ARG A 51 -2.88 -2.69 19.76
N ALA A 52 -2.68 -3.95 19.35
CA ALA A 52 -3.09 -5.11 20.12
C ALA A 52 -2.29 -5.20 21.43
N ARG A 53 -0.98 -4.94 21.38
CA ARG A 53 -0.10 -4.87 22.55
C ARG A 53 -0.52 -3.78 23.53
N GLU A 54 -0.77 -2.56 23.04
CA GLU A 54 -1.22 -1.43 23.88
C GLU A 54 -2.56 -1.71 24.59
N LYS A 55 -3.45 -2.47 23.94
CA LYS A 55 -4.79 -2.79 24.46
C LYS A 55 -4.87 -4.11 25.22
N GLY A 56 -3.77 -4.85 25.35
CA GLY A 56 -3.77 -6.18 25.98
C GLY A 56 -4.61 -7.22 25.22
N VAL A 57 -4.71 -7.10 23.90
CA VAL A 57 -5.48 -8.01 23.03
C VAL A 57 -4.52 -9.05 22.42
N GLY A 58 -4.94 -10.32 22.43
CA GLY A 58 -4.21 -11.42 21.78
C GLY A 58 -3.84 -12.55 22.75
N THR A 59 -2.97 -13.46 22.32
CA THR A 59 -2.48 -14.57 23.12
C THR A 59 -0.99 -14.72 22.93
N TRP A 60 -0.24 -14.77 24.04
CA TRP A 60 1.19 -15.05 24.00
C TRP A 60 1.43 -16.54 23.77
N LEU A 61 2.30 -16.85 22.82
CA LEU A 61 2.73 -18.21 22.52
C LEU A 61 4.22 -18.33 22.81
N THR A 62 4.61 -19.38 23.52
CA THR A 62 6.03 -19.66 23.79
C THR A 62 6.63 -20.39 22.60
N LEU A 63 7.69 -19.84 22.01
CA LEU A 63 8.32 -20.42 20.82
C LEU A 63 9.23 -21.62 21.13
N PHE A 64 9.84 -21.63 22.33
CA PHE A 64 10.78 -22.67 22.75
C PHE A 64 10.41 -23.19 24.15
N LYS A 65 10.62 -24.48 24.38
CA LYS A 65 10.51 -25.11 25.71
C LYS A 65 11.82 -24.97 26.47
#